data_AF-A0AAD5C5S2-F1
#
_entry.id   AF-A0AAD5C5S2-F1
#
_cell.length_a   1.000
_cell.length_b   1.000
_cell.length_c   1.000
_cell.angle_alpha   90.00
_cell.angle_beta   90.00
_cell.angle_gamma   90.00
#
_symmetry.space_group_name_H-M   'P 1'
#
loop_
_entity.id
_entity.type
_entity.pdbx_description
1 polymer ?
#
loop_
_entity_poly.entity_id
_entity_poly.type
_entity_poly.pdbx_seq_one_letter_code
_entity_poly.pdbx_strand_id
1 'polypeptide(L)'
;MEDNSWQAFVAVPKDNWVVAKIPLAHYLPTWRGNVIEADIEMNPGRVVGMSLSVNAEGGVPGAQTGPGDFRLEIDWIKALRTQ
;
A
#
# COMPACT_ATOMS: atom_id res chain seq x y z
N MET A 1 -15.70 16.02 -2.18
CA MET A 1 -14.92 15.31 -1.13
C MET A 1 -13.57 15.07 -1.76
N GLU A 2 -12.54 15.79 -1.33
CA GLU A 2 -11.18 15.54 -1.81
C GLU A 2 -10.81 14.11 -1.43
N ASP A 3 -10.44 13.31 -2.42
CA ASP A 3 -9.91 11.96 -2.21
C ASP A 3 -8.53 12.13 -1.54
N ASN A 4 -8.53 12.16 -0.21
CA ASN A 4 -7.34 12.20 0.63
C ASN A 4 -6.93 10.77 0.96
N SER A 5 -6.54 10.04 -0.07
CA SER A 5 -6.01 8.69 0.03
C SER A 5 -4.53 8.70 -0.33
N TRP A 6 -3.78 7.79 0.30
CA TRP A 6 -2.39 7.55 -0.03
C TRP A 6 -2.15 6.04 -0.11
N GLN A 7 -1.22 5.63 -0.98
CA GLN A 7 -0.89 4.23 -1.19
C GLN A 7 0.63 4.00 -1.13
N ALA A 8 1.03 2.93 -0.46
CA ALA A 8 2.37 2.37 -0.52
C ALA A 8 2.30 0.98 -1.15
N PHE A 9 3.25 0.68 -2.05
CA PHE A 9 3.36 -0.63 -2.68
C PHE A 9 4.34 -1.49 -1.90
N VAL A 10 3.93 -2.70 -1.54
CA VAL A 10 4.76 -3.66 -0.81
C VAL A 10 4.99 -4.87 -1.72
N ALA A 11 6.22 -5.04 -2.17
CA ALA A 11 6.63 -6.23 -2.91
C ALA A 11 7.32 -7.20 -1.95
N VAL A 12 6.88 -8.46 -1.96
CA VAL A 12 7.45 -9.53 -1.13
C VAL A 12 7.87 -10.69 -2.03
N PRO A 13 8.96 -11.41 -1.71
CA PRO A 13 9.34 -12.59 -2.48
C PRO A 13 8.23 -13.65 -2.43
N LYS A 14 7.98 -14.29 -3.57
CA LYS A 14 7.01 -15.39 -3.67
C LYS A 14 7.32 -16.48 -2.64
N ASP A 15 6.26 -17.04 -2.05
CA ASP A 15 6.30 -18.18 -1.11
C ASP A 15 7.14 -17.95 0.16
N ASN A 16 7.43 -16.69 0.52
CA ASN A 16 8.18 -16.34 1.74
C ASN A 16 7.33 -15.53 2.72
N TRP A 17 7.43 -15.91 4.01
CA TRP A 17 6.96 -15.07 5.11
C TRP A 17 7.94 -13.95 5.38
N VAL A 18 7.46 -12.71 5.41
CA VAL A 18 8.28 -11.53 5.68
C VAL A 18 7.63 -10.58 6.66
N VAL A 19 8.45 -9.92 7.48
CA VAL A 19 8.03 -8.78 8.29
C VAL A 19 8.47 -7.51 7.57
N ALA A 20 7.52 -6.76 7.03
CA ALA A 20 7.77 -5.50 6.35
C ALA A 20 7.47 -4.31 7.27
N LYS A 21 8.39 -3.35 7.36
CA LYS A 21 8.13 -2.04 7.96
C LYS A 21 7.87 -1.05 6.83
N ILE A 22 6.71 -0.38 6.88
CA ILE A 22 6.29 0.57 5.85
C ILE A 22 6.32 1.98 6.46
N PRO A 23 7.33 2.81 6.16
CA PRO A 23 7.37 4.20 6.60
C PRO A 23 6.24 5.01 5.96
N LEU A 24 5.67 5.99 6.69
CA LEU A 24 4.67 6.90 6.11
C LEU A 24 5.23 7.69 4.92
N ALA A 25 6.55 7.94 4.88
CA ALA A 25 7.21 8.59 3.75
C ALA A 25 7.18 7.78 2.43
N HIS A 26 6.81 6.50 2.46
CA HIS A 26 6.67 5.67 1.24
C HIS A 26 5.26 5.73 0.64
N TYR A 27 4.33 6.43 1.29
CA TYR A 27 2.97 6.57 0.81
C TYR A 27 2.87 7.71 -0.19
N LEU A 28 2.40 7.40 -1.39
CA LEU A 28 2.20 8.35 -2.48
C LEU A 28 0.75 8.81 -2.49
N PRO A 29 0.45 10.09 -2.74
CA PRO A 29 -0.91 10.58 -2.84
C PRO A 29 -1.64 9.93 -4.01
N THR A 30 -2.92 9.63 -3.81
CA THR A 30 -3.76 9.02 -4.84
C THR A 30 -5.02 9.85 -5.11
N TRP A 31 -5.46 9.85 -6.36
CA TRP A 31 -6.73 10.43 -6.79
C TRP A 31 -7.48 9.43 -7.65
N ARG A 32 -8.69 9.04 -7.22
CA ARG A 32 -9.51 8.04 -7.92
C ARG A 32 -8.74 6.75 -8.21
N GLY A 33 -7.98 6.29 -7.22
CA GLY A 33 -7.19 5.06 -7.30
C GLY A 33 -5.89 5.14 -8.11
N ASN A 34 -5.52 6.33 -8.63
CA ASN A 34 -4.27 6.52 -9.36
C ASN A 34 -3.29 7.31 -8.52
N VAL A 35 -2.02 6.89 -8.50
CA VAL A 35 -0.93 7.71 -7.95
C VAL A 35 -0.82 9.00 -8.74
N ILE A 36 -0.74 10.13 -8.04
CA ILE A 36 -0.57 11.45 -8.66
C ILE A 36 0.75 12.08 -8.25
N GLU A 37 1.31 12.89 -9.14
CA GLU A 37 2.43 13.77 -8.82
C GLU A 37 1.85 15.09 -8.29
N ALA A 38 1.78 15.20 -6.97
CA ALA A 38 1.28 16.38 -6.28
C ALA A 38 2.18 16.70 -5.09
N ASP A 39 2.50 17.99 -4.93
CA ASP A 39 3.25 18.50 -3.79
C ASP A 39 2.33 18.64 -2.58
N ILE A 40 1.93 17.49 -2.02
CA ILE A 40 1.09 17.40 -0.83
C ILE A 40 1.67 16.38 0.16
N GLU A 41 1.69 16.77 1.43
CA GLU A 41 2.16 15.91 2.50
C GLU A 41 1.00 15.21 3.21
N MET A 42 1.20 13.93 3.55
CA MET A 42 0.29 13.23 4.45
C MET A 42 0.33 13.88 5.83
N ASN A 43 -0.83 14.11 6.45
CA ASN A 43 -0.92 14.49 7.86
C ASN A 43 -1.11 13.24 8.74
N PRO A 44 -0.08 12.76 9.46
CA PRO A 44 -0.17 11.52 10.24
C PRO A 44 -1.20 11.60 11.37
N GLY A 45 -1.46 12.80 11.90
CA GLY A 45 -2.45 13.02 12.95
C GLY A 45 -3.90 12.90 12.48
N ARG A 46 -4.13 12.78 11.16
CA ARG A 46 -5.46 12.67 10.54
C ARG A 46 -5.66 11.38 9.75
N VAL A 47 -4.83 10.36 10.00
CA VAL A 47 -5.06 9.02 9.45
C VAL A 47 -6.27 8.40 10.18
N VAL A 48 -7.40 8.29 9.47
CA VAL A 48 -8.67 7.79 10.02
C VAL A 48 -8.97 6.34 9.66
N GLY A 49 -8.19 5.74 8.77
CA GLY A 49 -8.37 4.36 8.32
C GLY A 49 -7.17 3.87 7.52
N MET A 50 -6.98 2.55 7.51
CA MET A 50 -5.98 1.86 6.71
C MET A 50 -6.61 0.61 6.11
N SER A 51 -6.25 0.30 4.87
CA SER A 51 -6.67 -0.91 4.17
C SER A 51 -5.47 -1.58 3.52
N LEU A 52 -5.62 -2.87 3.23
CA LEU A 52 -4.71 -3.63 2.40
C LEU A 52 -5.47 -4.05 1.14
N SER A 53 -4.87 -3.79 -0.03
CA SER A 53 -5.41 -4.23 -1.32
C SER A 53 -4.45 -5.20 -1.98
N VAL A 54 -5.01 -6.27 -2.56
CA VAL A 54 -4.28 -7.22 -3.43
C VAL A 54 -4.60 -6.82 -4.87
N ASN A 55 -3.58 -6.38 -5.60
CA ASN A 55 -3.73 -5.86 -6.97
C ASN A 55 -3.07 -6.83 -7.96
N ALA A 56 -3.83 -7.28 -8.96
CA ALA A 56 -3.36 -8.20 -10.00
C ALA A 56 -3.00 -7.50 -11.34
N GLU A 57 -3.12 -6.17 -11.39
CA GLU A 57 -2.78 -5.37 -12.57
C GLU A 57 -1.46 -4.58 -12.41
N GLY A 58 -0.80 -4.68 -11.25
CA GLY A 58 0.44 -3.97 -10.93
C GLY A 58 1.60 -4.92 -10.62
N GLY A 59 2.84 -4.48 -10.87
CA GLY A 59 4.05 -5.26 -10.59
C GLY A 59 5.27 -4.78 -11.38
N VAL A 60 6.39 -5.48 -11.21
CA VAL A 60 7.58 -5.28 -12.04
C VAL A 60 7.33 -5.69 -13.50
N PRO A 61 8.08 -5.19 -14.48
CA PRO A 61 7.96 -5.62 -15.87
C PRO A 61 8.02 -7.16 -16.00
N GLY A 62 6.99 -7.75 -16.62
CA GLY A 62 6.85 -9.20 -16.76
C GLY A 62 6.14 -9.92 -15.61
N ALA A 63 5.62 -9.18 -14.61
CA ALA A 63 4.71 -9.75 -13.62
C ALA A 63 3.45 -10.34 -14.30
N GLN A 64 2.94 -11.45 -13.75
CA GLN A 64 1.69 -12.04 -14.21
C GLN A 64 0.52 -11.10 -13.88
N THR A 65 -0.38 -10.90 -14.83
CA THR A 65 -1.55 -10.02 -14.68
C THR A 65 -2.85 -10.74 -15.02
N GLY A 66 -3.96 -10.30 -14.42
CA GLY A 66 -5.30 -10.83 -14.70
C GLY A 66 -5.87 -11.70 -13.57
N PRO A 67 -7.08 -12.27 -13.78
CA PRO A 67 -7.74 -13.08 -12.77
C PRO A 67 -7.01 -14.41 -12.53
N GLY A 68 -7.04 -14.89 -11.29
CA GLY A 68 -6.44 -16.16 -10.89
C GLY A 68 -6.59 -16.42 -9.40
N ASP A 69 -6.20 -17.60 -8.97
CA ASP A 69 -6.20 -17.97 -7.55
C ASP A 69 -5.15 -17.15 -6.79
N PHE A 70 -5.51 -16.68 -5.59
CA PHE A 70 -4.60 -15.98 -4.69
C PHE A 70 -4.69 -16.54 -3.27
N ARG A 71 -3.56 -16.49 -2.56
CA ARG A 71 -3.49 -16.74 -1.13
C ARG A 71 -2.84 -15.53 -0.47
N LEU A 72 -3.53 -14.95 0.50
CA LEU A 72 -3.01 -13.87 1.34
C LEU A 72 -3.05 -14.37 2.78
N GLU A 73 -1.91 -14.29 3.45
CA GLU A 73 -1.79 -14.67 4.86
C GLU A 73 -1.19 -13.50 5.63
N ILE A 74 -1.85 -13.12 6.73
CA ILE A 74 -1.42 -12.04 7.59
C ILE A 74 -1.49 -12.56 9.02
N ASP A 75 -0.35 -12.55 9.69
CA ASP A 75 -0.27 -12.93 11.09
C ASP A 75 -0.64 -11.75 12.01
N TRP A 76 -0.04 -10.57 11.77
CA TRP A 76 -0.33 -9.37 12.56
C TRP A 76 -0.11 -8.08 11.78
N ILE A 77 -0.75 -7.00 12.25
CA ILE A 77 -0.49 -5.62 11.83
C ILE A 77 -0.21 -4.81 13.10
N LYS A 78 0.91 -4.08 13.12
CA LYS A 78 1.26 -3.18 14.22
C LYS A 78 1.42 -1.76 13.69
N ALA A 79 0.50 -0.88 14.08
CA ALA A 79 0.64 0.55 13.87
C ALA A 79 1.47 1.15 15.01
N LEU A 80 2.60 1.78 14.67
CA LEU A 80 3.44 2.48 15.63
C LEU A 80 3.20 3.98 15.47
N ARG A 81 2.81 4.66 16.55
CA ARG A 81 2.88 6.11 16.60
C ARG A 81 4.36 6.51 16.72
N THR A 82 4.88 7.23 15.74
CA THR A 82 6.18 7.92 15.88
C THR A 82 6.04 8.96 16.99
N GLN A 83 6.95 8.96 17.96
CA GLN A 83 7.02 9.98 19.02
C GLN A 83 7.38 11.34 18.43
#